data_AF-A0A439SID9-F1
#
_entry.id   AF-A0A439SID9-F1
#
_cell.length_a   1.000
_cell.length_b   1.000
_cell.length_c   1.000
_cell.angle_alpha   90.00
_cell.angle_beta   90.00
_cell.angle_gamma   90.00
#
_symmetry.space_group_name_H-M   'P 1'
#
loop_
_entity.id
_entity.type
_entity.pdbx_description
1 polymer ?
#
loop_
_entity_poly.entity_id
_entity_poly.type
_entity_poly.pdbx_seq_one_letter_code
_entity_poly.pdbx_strand_id
1 'polypeptide(L)'
;MNAHATVTEQPTETWQFELDALVTHKDGPMPSLVLSRVRTSKGHEVYGVRSFAFEDPNRDRIIMGEVLKPIDDAAWDICLLAGTSLDTRIAPAFEQQ
;
A
#
# COMPACT_ATOMS: atom_id res chain seq x y z
N MET A 1 -0.87 29.50 -37.18
CA MET A 1 0.38 29.10 -36.48
C MET A 1 0.00 28.02 -35.51
N ASN A 2 0.30 26.75 -35.82
CA ASN A 2 -0.06 25.62 -34.96
C ASN A 2 1.15 25.30 -34.08
N ALA A 3 1.04 25.63 -32.80
CA ALA A 3 2.04 25.27 -31.81
C ALA A 3 2.02 23.75 -31.62
N HIS A 4 3.07 23.08 -32.10
CA HIS A 4 3.35 21.70 -31.74
C HIS A 4 3.70 21.69 -30.24
N ALA A 5 2.76 21.25 -29.41
CA ALA A 5 3.03 20.96 -28.01
C ALA A 5 4.00 19.77 -27.96
N THR A 6 5.24 20.04 -27.57
CA THR A 6 6.18 19.02 -27.12
C THR A 6 5.58 18.37 -25.88
N VAL A 7 5.15 17.11 -26.00
CA VAL A 7 4.83 16.26 -24.85
C VAL A 7 6.16 16.01 -24.14
N THR A 8 6.49 16.84 -23.15
CA THR A 8 7.51 16.49 -22.17
C THR A 8 6.93 15.36 -21.32
N GLU A 9 7.46 14.16 -21.50
CA GLU A 9 7.23 13.02 -20.60
C GLU A 9 7.48 13.50 -19.17
N GLN A 10 6.41 13.64 -18.38
CA GLN A 10 6.57 13.94 -16.96
C GLN A 10 7.32 12.77 -16.33
N PRO A 11 8.32 13.02 -15.46
CA PRO A 11 8.95 11.95 -14.70
C PRO A 11 7.86 11.17 -13.98
N THR A 12 7.77 9.86 -14.23
CA THR A 12 6.87 9.00 -13.48
C THR A 12 7.23 9.12 -12.02
N GLU A 13 6.35 9.72 -11.22
CA GLU A 13 6.59 9.90 -9.79
C GLU A 13 6.70 8.53 -9.14
N THR A 14 7.89 8.18 -8.66
CA THR A 14 8.14 6.91 -7.98
C THR A 14 7.79 7.05 -6.50
N TRP A 15 6.88 6.20 -6.02
CA TRP A 15 6.52 6.08 -4.61
C TRP A 15 7.09 4.79 -4.04
N GLN A 16 7.44 4.77 -2.75
CA GLN A 16 7.85 3.54 -2.10
C GLN A 16 6.71 2.51 -2.06
N PHE A 17 5.48 2.96 -1.85
CA PHE A 17 4.28 2.13 -1.87
C PHE A 17 3.19 2.79 -2.71
N GLU A 18 2.56 2.01 -3.58
CA GLU A 18 1.39 2.44 -4.34
C GLU A 18 0.13 2.46 -3.48
N LEU A 19 -0.91 3.15 -3.96
CA LEU A 19 -2.25 2.97 -3.39
C LEU A 19 -2.65 1.50 -3.52
N ASP A 20 -3.44 1.02 -2.55
CA ASP A 20 -3.86 -0.37 -2.43
C ASP A 20 -2.71 -1.38 -2.20
N ALA A 21 -1.48 -0.91 -1.97
CA ALA A 21 -0.39 -1.78 -1.54
C ALA A 21 -0.65 -2.29 -0.11
N LEU A 22 -0.43 -3.60 0.09
CA LEU A 22 -0.40 -4.21 1.40
C LEU A 22 1.00 -4.06 2.03
N VAL A 23 1.02 -3.44 3.20
CA VAL A 23 2.23 -3.11 3.96
C VAL A 23 2.11 -3.60 5.39
N THR A 24 3.25 -3.59 6.08
CA THR A 24 3.32 -3.82 7.52
C THR A 24 4.41 -2.92 8.12
N HIS A 25 4.47 -2.86 9.45
CA HIS A 25 5.46 -2.04 10.15
C HIS A 25 6.78 -2.83 10.32
N LYS A 26 7.90 -2.11 10.34
CA LYS A 26 9.22 -2.72 10.60
C LYS A 26 9.36 -3.23 12.03
N ASP A 27 8.74 -2.54 12.98
CA ASP A 27 8.88 -2.81 14.42
C ASP A 27 7.89 -3.86 14.95
N GLY A 28 6.95 -4.32 14.13
CA GLY A 28 5.98 -5.35 14.51
C GLY A 28 4.93 -5.59 13.42
N PRO A 29 4.32 -6.79 13.37
CA PRO A 29 3.31 -7.11 12.38
C PRO A 29 2.07 -6.23 12.58
N MET A 30 1.71 -5.48 11.54
CA MET A 30 0.51 -4.64 11.48
C MET A 30 0.04 -4.60 10.02
N PRO A 31 -0.61 -5.67 9.52
CA PRO A 31 -1.07 -5.73 8.14
C PRO A 31 -1.99 -4.54 7.86
N SER A 32 -1.63 -3.75 6.86
CA SER A 32 -2.35 -2.51 6.53
C SER A 32 -2.38 -2.27 5.04
N LEU A 33 -3.41 -1.55 4.56
CA LEU A 33 -3.53 -1.13 3.16
C LEU A 33 -3.28 0.35 3.03
N VAL A 34 -2.52 0.75 2.01
CA VAL A 34 -2.27 2.17 1.69
C VAL A 34 -3.52 2.79 1.05
N LEU A 35 -4.08 3.80 1.71
CA LEU A 35 -5.26 4.55 1.25
C LEU A 35 -4.90 5.92 0.67
N SER A 36 -3.80 6.52 1.13
CA SER A 36 -3.35 7.82 0.65
C SER A 36 -1.84 7.95 0.79
N ARG A 37 -1.27 8.86 0.00
CA ARG A 37 0.15 9.16 -0.01
C ARG A 37 0.37 10.65 -0.20
N VAL A 38 1.32 11.20 0.54
CA VAL A 38 1.73 12.60 0.42
C VAL A 38 3.23 12.69 0.62
N ARG A 39 3.87 13.62 -0.08
CA ARG A 39 5.27 13.97 0.16
C ARG A 39 5.33 15.28 0.92
N THR A 40 6.02 15.28 2.06
CA THR A 40 6.27 16.49 2.83
C THR A 40 7.14 17.47 2.05
N SER A 41 7.18 18.74 2.47
CA SER A 41 8.08 19.74 1.87
C SER A 41 9.57 19.38 1.94
N LYS A 42 9.94 18.46 2.85
CA LYS A 42 11.30 17.93 3.00
C LYS A 42 11.55 16.66 2.17
N GLY A 43 10.58 16.21 1.37
CA GLY A 43 10.72 15.04 0.51
C GLY A 43 10.36 13.71 1.18
N HIS A 44 10.01 13.68 2.47
CA HIS A 44 9.59 12.44 3.13
C HIS A 44 8.21 11.99 2.69
N GLU A 45 8.06 10.70 2.41
CA GLU A 45 6.78 10.09 2.07
C GLU A 45 6.01 9.72 3.34
N VAL A 46 4.74 10.10 3.36
CA VAL A 46 3.80 9.85 4.45
C VAL A 46 2.58 9.16 3.87
N TYR A 47 2.16 8.09 4.52
CA TYR A 47 1.11 7.21 4.04
C TYR A 47 -0.06 7.21 5.02
N GLY A 48 -1.26 7.42 4.50
CA GLY A 48 -2.49 7.06 5.20
C GLY A 48 -2.75 5.57 4.98
N VAL A 49 -2.82 4.80 6.06
CA VAL A 49 -3.01 3.35 6.00
C VAL A 49 -4.20 2.92 6.85
N ARG A 50 -4.87 1.82 6.45
CA ARG A 50 -5.92 1.16 7.23
C ARG A 50 -5.48 -0.21 7.70
N SER A 51 -5.56 -0.44 9.00
CA SER A 51 -5.23 -1.72 9.63
C SER A 51 -6.23 -2.81 9.26
N PHE A 52 -5.69 -4.00 8.99
CA PHE A 52 -6.39 -5.27 8.86
C PHE A 52 -5.96 -6.27 9.95
N ALA A 53 -5.31 -5.82 11.02
CA ALA A 53 -4.98 -6.67 12.14
C ALA A 53 -6.25 -7.06 12.93
N PHE A 54 -6.32 -8.30 13.43
CA PHE A 54 -7.45 -8.76 14.27
C PHE A 54 -7.68 -7.90 15.51
N GLU A 55 -6.61 -7.42 16.16
CA GLU A 55 -6.69 -6.69 17.44
C GLU A 55 -7.05 -5.21 17.27
N ASP A 56 -6.86 -4.64 16.08
CA ASP A 56 -7.08 -3.21 15.79
C ASP A 56 -7.69 -3.04 14.39
N PRO A 57 -8.88 -3.61 14.14
CA PRO A 57 -9.42 -3.75 12.81
C PRO A 57 -9.94 -2.42 12.26
N ASN A 58 -9.69 -2.16 10.97
CA ASN A 58 -10.17 -1.00 10.22
C ASN A 58 -9.72 0.36 10.78
N ARG A 59 -8.68 0.40 11.61
CA ARG A 59 -8.16 1.66 12.16
C ARG A 59 -7.29 2.37 11.14
N ASP A 60 -7.62 3.64 10.90
CA ASP A 60 -6.84 4.53 10.05
C ASP A 60 -5.68 5.17 10.81
N ARG A 61 -4.52 5.23 10.16
CA ARG A 61 -3.27 5.79 10.72
C ARG A 61 -2.53 6.60 9.67
N ILE A 62 -1.77 7.59 10.11
CA ILE A 62 -0.81 8.34 9.29
C ILE A 62 0.59 7.89 9.71
N ILE A 63 1.36 7.35 8.77
CA ILE A 63 2.62 6.65 9.05
C ILE A 63 3.71 7.15 8.09
N MET A 64 4.94 7.26 8.59
CA MET A 64 6.12 7.58 7.76
C MET A 64 6.50 6.38 6.88
N GLY A 65 6.80 6.59 5.60
CA GLY A 65 7.22 5.51 4.69
C GLY A 65 8.43 4.72 5.20
N GLU A 66 9.34 5.39 5.90
CA GLU A 66 10.56 4.79 6.44
C GLU A 66 10.32 3.69 7.49
N VAL A 67 9.16 3.67 8.16
CA VAL A 67 8.81 2.63 9.14
C VAL A 67 7.97 1.51 8.54
N LEU A 68 7.60 1.62 7.26
CA LEU A 68 6.83 0.63 6.53
C LEU A 68 7.75 -0.31 5.73
N LYS A 69 7.27 -1.53 5.54
CA LYS A 69 7.82 -2.54 4.64
C LYS A 69 6.66 -3.24 3.91
N PRO A 70 6.92 -3.91 2.77
CA PRO A 70 5.91 -4.78 2.17
C PRO A 70 5.37 -5.78 3.18
N ILE A 71 4.08 -6.15 3.06
CA ILE A 71 3.48 -7.18 3.92
C ILE A 71 4.32 -8.47 3.89
N ASP A 72 4.48 -9.10 5.06
CA ASP A 72 5.24 -10.34 5.23
C ASP A 72 4.36 -11.45 5.85
N ASP A 73 4.91 -12.66 5.95
CA ASP A 73 4.17 -13.84 6.42
C ASP A 73 3.61 -13.62 7.85
N ALA A 74 4.41 -13.02 8.74
CA ALA A 74 3.99 -12.74 10.11
C ALA A 74 2.82 -11.75 10.18
N ALA A 75 2.79 -10.74 9.28
CA ALA A 75 1.65 -9.84 9.18
C ALA A 75 0.42 -10.52 8.57
N TRP A 76 0.63 -11.44 7.61
CA TRP A 76 -0.46 -12.22 7.03
C TRP A 76 -1.14 -13.16 8.03
N ASP A 77 -0.39 -13.74 8.97
CA ASP A 77 -0.93 -14.65 10.00
C ASP A 77 -1.99 -13.98 10.89
N ILE A 78 -1.93 -12.65 11.01
CA ILE A 78 -2.87 -11.85 11.80
C ILE A 78 -3.78 -10.94 10.95
N CYS A 79 -3.77 -11.15 9.63
CA CYS A 79 -4.50 -10.32 8.67
C CYS A 79 -5.94 -10.82 8.47
N LEU A 80 -6.91 -9.93 8.64
CA LEU A 80 -8.34 -10.21 8.39
C LEU A 80 -8.65 -10.59 6.93
N LEU A 81 -7.78 -10.24 5.99
CA LEU A 81 -7.96 -10.62 4.58
C LEU A 81 -7.50 -12.05 4.30
N ALA A 82 -6.72 -12.67 5.18
CA ALA A 82 -6.17 -13.99 4.96
C ALA A 82 -7.28 -15.04 4.74
N GLY A 83 -7.17 -15.82 3.66
CA GLY A 83 -8.16 -16.84 3.32
C GLY A 83 -9.47 -16.32 2.72
N THR A 84 -9.62 -15.00 2.55
CA THR A 84 -10.78 -14.41 1.86
C THR A 84 -10.53 -14.34 0.35
N SER A 85 -11.56 -14.00 -0.43
CA SER A 85 -11.41 -13.73 -1.86
C SER A 85 -10.53 -12.51 -2.19
N LEU A 86 -10.12 -11.74 -1.18
CA LEU A 86 -9.23 -10.58 -1.30
C LEU A 86 -7.79 -10.90 -0.86
N ASP A 87 -7.50 -12.15 -0.45
CA ASP A 87 -6.13 -12.60 -0.17
C ASP A 87 -5.36 -12.72 -1.48
N THR A 88 -4.42 -11.80 -1.72
CA THR A 88 -3.65 -11.73 -2.97
C THR A 88 -2.69 -12.91 -3.16
N ARG A 89 -2.48 -13.73 -2.13
CA ARG A 89 -1.69 -14.97 -2.22
C ARG A 89 -2.48 -16.13 -2.81
N ILE A 90 -3.81 -16.02 -2.81
CA ILE A 90 -4.70 -17.03 -3.38
C ILE A 90 -4.99 -16.60 -4.81
N ALA A 91 -4.61 -17.44 -5.78
CA ALA A 91 -4.94 -17.19 -7.18
C ALA A 91 -6.46 -17.02 -7.33
N PRO A 92 -6.95 -16.02 -8.09
CA PRO A 92 -8.37 -15.87 -8.33
C PRO A 92 -8.89 -17.15 -9.00
N ALA A 93 -9.99 -17.71 -8.49
CA ALA A 93 -10.59 -18.95 -9.00
C ALA A 93 -11.18 -18.84 -10.43
N PHE A 94 -10.84 -17.80 -11.19
CA PHE A 94 -11.51 -17.39 -12.43
C PHE A 94 -10.87 -17.92 -13.73
N GLU A 95 -9.89 -18.82 -13.69
CA GLU A 95 -9.29 -19.42 -14.90
C GLU A 95 -9.64 -20.91 -15.09
N GLN A 96 -10.91 -21.29 -14.90
CA GLN A 96 -11.40 -22.62 -15.31
C GLN A 96 -12.79 -22.58 -15.93
N GLN A 97 -12.97 -21.89 -17.06
CA GLN A 97 -14.05 -22.19 -18.03
C GLN A 97 -13.60 -21.89 -19.46
#